data_AF-A0A0N5B8U2-F1
#
_entry.id   AF-A0A0N5B8U2-F1
#
_cell.length_a   1.000
_cell.length_b   1.000
_cell.length_c   1.000
_cell.angle_alpha   90.00
_cell.angle_beta   90.00
_cell.angle_gamma   90.00
#
_symmetry.space_group_name_H-M   'P 1'
#
loop_
_entity.id
_entity.type
_entity.pdbx_description
1 polymer ?
#
loop_
_entity_poly.entity_id
_entity_poly.type
_entity_poly.pdbx_seq_one_letter_code
_entity_poly.pdbx_strand_id
1 'polypeptide(L)'
;MTFNDFKKINLYHCNNCSWVDKDGKRNKNYKGTTCRNGSYPDYKNCSRCICPTGYTGHDCSIIDSSNDGCGPTKFEAKTYNQNLFFSNKKTCYIFIMTDDQKKINITVHFSNTPTRSICTEDISNQIKYGKDKGNTGLLLCGLHNKKISLKSESNSVLIIYRGSSSKFIF
;
A
#
# COMPACT_ATOMS: atom_id res chain seq x y z
N MET A 1 15.64 2.76 1.28
CA MET A 1 15.25 1.80 2.34
C MET A 1 13.74 1.72 2.38
N THR A 2 13.18 0.52 2.46
CA THR A 2 11.73 0.26 2.38
C THR A 2 11.13 -0.01 3.75
N PHE A 3 9.80 0.03 3.87
CA PHE A 3 9.08 -0.30 5.11
C PHE A 3 9.49 -1.66 5.69
N ASN A 4 9.65 -2.68 4.84
CA ASN A 4 10.03 -4.01 5.30
C ASN A 4 11.51 -4.11 5.73
N ASP A 5 12.39 -3.24 5.23
CA ASP A 5 13.75 -3.12 5.75
C ASP A 5 13.72 -2.56 7.18
N PHE A 6 12.97 -1.48 7.40
CA PHE A 6 12.76 -0.92 8.74
C PHE A 6 12.13 -1.95 9.69
N LYS A 7 11.13 -2.72 9.23
CA LYS A 7 10.51 -3.81 9.98
C LYS A 7 11.53 -4.84 10.44
N LYS A 8 12.41 -5.31 9.54
CA LYS A 8 13.44 -6.31 9.88
C LYS A 8 14.40 -5.76 10.93
N ILE A 9 14.92 -4.55 10.72
CA ILE A 9 15.84 -3.90 11.66
C ILE A 9 15.16 -3.70 13.03
N ASN A 10 13.93 -3.20 13.04
CA ASN A 10 13.16 -2.97 14.26
C ASN A 10 12.90 -4.26 15.02
N LEU A 11 12.43 -5.32 14.36
CA LEU A 11 12.16 -6.59 15.02
C LEU A 11 13.43 -7.31 15.50
N TYR A 12 14.58 -7.00 14.92
CA TYR A 12 15.86 -7.55 15.37
C TYR A 12 16.39 -6.83 16.61
N HIS A 13 16.35 -5.49 16.63
CA HIS A 13 16.92 -4.69 17.73
C HIS A 13 15.91 -4.29 18.83
N CYS A 14 14.62 -4.24 18.51
CA CYS A 14 13.56 -3.64 19.33
C CYS A 14 12.35 -4.58 19.47
N ASN A 15 12.55 -5.80 19.99
CA ASN A 15 11.48 -6.80 20.14
C ASN A 15 10.84 -6.85 21.54
N ASN A 16 10.66 -5.70 22.21
CA ASN A 16 10.08 -5.65 23.57
C ASN A 16 8.67 -6.25 23.65
N CYS A 17 7.92 -6.18 22.54
CA CYS A 17 6.59 -6.75 22.46
C CYS A 17 6.57 -8.27 22.26
N SER A 18 7.74 -8.91 22.15
CA SER A 18 7.88 -10.34 21.87
C SER A 18 7.08 -10.76 20.62
N TRP A 19 7.09 -9.93 19.56
CA TRP A 19 6.36 -10.18 18.33
C TRP A 19 6.97 -11.34 17.52
N VAL A 20 8.30 -11.44 17.56
CA VAL A 20 9.07 -12.57 17.04
C VAL A 20 9.74 -13.34 18.17
N ASP A 21 10.08 -14.60 17.92
CA ASP A 21 10.91 -15.42 18.81
C ASP A 21 12.42 -15.19 18.58
N LYS A 22 13.25 -15.93 19.30
CA LYS A 22 14.73 -15.87 19.20
C LYS A 22 15.27 -16.20 17.80
N ASP A 23 14.49 -16.93 16.98
CA ASP A 23 14.86 -17.32 15.62
C ASP A 23 14.28 -16.35 14.58
N GLY A 24 13.67 -15.23 15.03
CA GLY A 24 13.05 -14.23 14.19
C GLY A 24 11.70 -14.64 13.59
N LYS A 25 11.11 -15.77 14.04
CA LYS A 25 9.80 -16.25 13.57
C LYS A 25 8.68 -15.61 14.37
N ARG A 26 7.49 -15.51 13.78
CA ARG A 26 6.30 -14.95 14.45
C ARG A 26 6.00 -15.73 15.73
N ASN A 27 6.02 -15.03 16.87
CA ASN A 27 5.69 -15.61 18.17
C ASN A 27 4.20 -15.91 18.25
N LYS A 28 3.85 -17.19 18.41
CA LYS A 28 2.46 -17.68 18.52
C LYS A 28 1.78 -17.25 19.83
N ASN A 29 2.55 -16.96 20.88
CA ASN A 29 2.06 -16.57 22.20
C ASN A 29 1.99 -15.05 22.40
N TYR A 30 2.16 -14.28 21.32
CA TYR A 30 2.10 -12.83 21.37
C TYR A 30 0.72 -12.35 21.85
N LYS A 31 0.70 -11.48 22.87
CA LYS A 31 -0.52 -11.00 23.53
C LYS A 31 -0.92 -9.55 23.19
N GLY A 32 -0.13 -8.84 22.39
CA GLY A 32 -0.46 -7.48 21.98
C GLY A 32 -1.41 -7.45 20.79
N THR A 33 -1.49 -6.31 20.11
CA THR A 33 -2.40 -6.12 18.97
C THR A 33 -1.99 -6.88 17.73
N THR A 34 -2.97 -7.48 17.06
CA THR A 34 -2.79 -8.18 15.78
C THR A 34 -2.64 -7.20 14.63
N CYS A 35 -1.40 -6.98 14.19
CA CYS A 35 -1.06 -6.11 13.07
C CYS A 35 -1.48 -6.70 11.70
N ARG A 36 -2.14 -5.89 10.86
CA ARG A 36 -2.67 -6.24 9.53
C ARG A 36 -1.83 -5.65 8.39
N ASN A 37 -2.09 -6.07 7.16
CA ASN A 37 -1.50 -5.46 5.96
C ASN A 37 0.04 -5.39 5.97
N GLY A 38 0.71 -6.40 6.53
CA GLY A 38 2.18 -6.45 6.58
C GLY A 38 2.83 -5.58 7.66
N SER A 39 2.04 -4.87 8.47
CA SER A 39 2.54 -4.09 9.61
C SER A 39 3.17 -4.94 10.72
N TYR A 40 3.74 -4.27 11.72
CA TYR A 40 4.36 -4.87 12.90
C TYR A 40 4.14 -3.98 14.14
N PRO A 41 4.19 -4.52 15.37
CA PRO A 41 3.93 -3.73 16.56
C PRO A 41 4.94 -2.61 16.77
N ASP A 42 4.50 -1.52 17.37
CA ASP A 42 5.40 -0.53 17.92
C ASP A 42 6.06 -1.09 19.20
N TYR A 43 7.38 -1.23 19.18
CA TYR A 43 8.15 -1.75 20.31
C TYR A 43 7.96 -0.97 21.62
N LYS A 44 7.58 0.32 21.55
CA LYS A 44 7.29 1.16 22.72
C LYS A 44 5.86 0.97 23.22
N ASN A 45 4.94 0.55 22.36
CA ASN A 45 3.54 0.39 22.68
C ASN A 45 2.96 -0.79 21.89
N CYS A 46 2.98 -1.97 22.51
CA CYS A 46 2.53 -3.23 21.91
C CYS A 46 1.03 -3.30 21.62
N SER A 47 0.27 -2.28 22.05
CA SER A 47 -1.11 -2.12 21.65
C SER A 47 -1.20 -1.52 20.24
N ARG A 48 -0.25 -0.74 19.73
CA ARG A 48 -0.36 -0.20 18.36
C ARG A 48 0.62 -0.83 17.38
N CYS A 49 0.28 -0.76 16.11
CA CYS A 49 1.12 -1.20 15.01
C CYS A 49 1.73 0.00 14.27
N ILE A 50 2.94 -0.19 13.74
CA ILE A 50 3.57 0.71 12.78
C ILE A 50 3.06 0.33 11.40
N CYS A 51 2.37 1.24 10.72
CA CYS A 51 1.65 0.94 9.49
C CYS A 51 2.47 1.23 8.23
N PRO A 52 2.35 0.39 7.19
CA PRO A 52 2.90 0.71 5.89
C PRO A 52 2.11 1.82 5.20
N THR A 53 2.75 2.50 4.25
CA THR A 53 2.16 3.59 3.47
C THR A 53 0.78 3.22 2.92
N GLY A 54 -0.22 4.07 3.15
CA GLY A 54 -1.60 3.85 2.70
C GLY A 54 -2.49 3.10 3.70
N TYR A 55 -1.95 2.71 4.86
CA TYR A 55 -2.69 2.07 5.93
C TYR A 55 -2.49 2.80 7.25
N THR A 56 -3.53 2.80 8.08
CA THR A 56 -3.59 3.50 9.36
C THR A 56 -4.50 2.76 10.36
N GLY A 57 -4.70 3.37 11.53
CA GLY A 57 -5.41 2.79 12.64
C GLY A 57 -4.49 1.97 13.55
N HIS A 58 -5.05 1.55 14.67
CA HIS A 58 -4.30 0.87 15.73
C HIS A 58 -3.67 -0.45 15.27
N ASP A 59 -4.33 -1.17 14.36
CA ASP A 59 -3.89 -2.46 13.82
C ASP A 59 -3.52 -2.39 12.32
N CYS A 60 -3.49 -1.19 11.73
CA CYS A 60 -3.24 -0.96 10.30
C CYS A 60 -4.27 -1.60 9.36
N SER A 61 -5.49 -1.87 9.82
CA SER A 61 -6.58 -2.38 8.99
C SER A 61 -7.30 -1.30 8.18
N ILE A 62 -7.18 -0.03 8.58
CA ILE A 62 -7.86 1.10 7.97
C ILE A 62 -7.00 1.63 6.83
N ILE A 63 -7.62 2.05 5.73
CA ILE A 63 -6.95 2.70 4.61
C ILE A 63 -6.87 4.20 4.90
N ASP A 64 -5.74 4.82 4.57
CA ASP A 64 -5.55 6.26 4.75
C ASP A 64 -6.68 7.08 4.10
N SER A 65 -6.99 8.21 4.74
CA SER A 65 -8.01 9.15 4.24
C SER A 65 -7.54 9.82 2.95
N SER A 66 -8.42 9.84 1.95
CA SER A 66 -8.20 10.59 0.72
C SER A 66 -8.52 12.08 0.91
N ASN A 67 -7.91 12.94 0.10
CA ASN A 67 -8.31 14.35 0.04
C ASN A 67 -9.73 14.49 -0.52
N ASP A 68 -10.35 15.63 -0.22
CA ASP A 68 -11.64 16.00 -0.79
C ASP A 68 -11.59 16.03 -2.33
N GLY A 69 -12.72 15.69 -2.96
CA GLY A 69 -12.82 15.65 -4.41
C GLY A 69 -12.14 14.45 -5.08
N CYS A 70 -11.68 13.43 -4.34
CA CYS A 70 -11.27 12.14 -4.91
C CYS A 70 -12.44 11.32 -5.47
N GLY A 71 -13.68 11.63 -5.07
CA GLY A 71 -14.86 10.86 -5.45
C GLY A 71 -14.88 9.49 -4.77
N PRO A 72 -15.50 8.47 -5.38
CA PRO A 72 -15.46 7.10 -4.88
C PRO A 72 -14.03 6.57 -4.83
N THR A 73 -13.65 5.96 -3.70
CA THR A 73 -12.31 5.42 -3.47
C THR A 73 -12.31 3.94 -3.13
N LYS A 74 -13.48 3.30 -3.05
CA LYS A 74 -13.62 1.86 -2.86
C LYS A 74 -14.36 1.27 -4.05
N PHE A 75 -13.76 0.25 -4.66
CA PHE A 75 -14.27 -0.39 -5.86
C PHE A 75 -14.23 -1.91 -5.71
N GLU A 76 -15.22 -2.56 -6.29
CA GLU A 76 -15.24 -4.01 -6.45
C GLU A 76 -14.86 -4.34 -7.89
N ALA A 77 -13.82 -5.16 -8.08
CA ALA A 77 -13.38 -5.57 -9.40
C ALA A 77 -14.38 -6.51 -10.06
N LYS A 78 -14.78 -6.19 -11.29
CA LYS A 78 -15.72 -6.97 -12.10
C LYS A 78 -15.01 -7.79 -13.17
N THR A 79 -15.76 -8.66 -13.83
CA THR A 79 -15.28 -9.47 -14.96
C THR A 79 -15.04 -8.65 -16.23
N TYR A 80 -15.57 -7.43 -16.29
CA TYR A 80 -15.38 -6.46 -17.37
C TYR A 80 -14.45 -5.31 -16.92
N ASN A 81 -13.86 -4.62 -17.89
CA ASN A 81 -12.94 -3.52 -17.61
C ASN A 81 -13.65 -2.32 -17.00
N GLN A 82 -13.09 -1.79 -15.92
CA GLN A 82 -13.54 -0.57 -15.26
C GLN A 82 -12.40 0.46 -15.36
N ASN A 83 -12.62 1.55 -16.08
CA ASN A 83 -11.60 2.60 -16.25
C ASN A 83 -11.72 3.61 -15.10
N LEU A 84 -10.59 3.95 -14.48
CA LEU A 84 -10.55 4.91 -13.38
C LEU A 84 -9.65 6.09 -13.73
N PHE A 85 -10.15 7.31 -13.50
CA PHE A 85 -9.47 8.54 -13.88
C PHE A 85 -9.26 9.43 -12.66
N PHE A 86 -8.00 9.74 -12.37
CA PHE A 86 -7.63 10.64 -11.29
C PHE A 86 -6.77 11.79 -11.83
N SER A 87 -7.06 13.00 -11.38
CA SER A 87 -6.39 14.21 -11.85
C SER A 87 -6.34 15.26 -10.73
N ASN A 88 -5.62 16.34 -11.00
CA ASN A 88 -5.44 17.50 -10.13
C ASN A 88 -4.51 17.24 -8.95
N LYS A 89 -4.15 18.32 -8.26
CA LYS A 89 -3.25 18.26 -7.11
C LYS A 89 -3.98 17.73 -5.87
N LYS A 90 -4.01 16.40 -5.70
CA LYS A 90 -4.63 15.72 -4.57
C LYS A 90 -4.01 14.33 -4.34
N THR A 91 -4.18 13.82 -3.14
CA THR A 91 -3.83 12.45 -2.77
C THR A 91 -5.09 11.62 -2.60
N CYS A 92 -5.19 10.51 -3.34
CA CYS A 92 -6.31 9.58 -3.26
C CYS A 92 -5.81 8.17 -2.98
N TYR A 93 -6.46 7.49 -2.03
CA TYR A 93 -6.20 6.11 -1.66
C TYR A 93 -7.35 5.25 -2.17
N ILE A 94 -7.10 4.56 -3.28
CA ILE A 94 -8.11 3.81 -4.01
C ILE A 94 -7.96 2.33 -3.70
N PHE A 95 -8.96 1.78 -3.04
CA PHE A 95 -9.03 0.38 -2.68
C PHE A 95 -9.88 -0.39 -3.68
N ILE A 96 -9.28 -1.39 -4.31
CA ILE A 96 -9.97 -2.31 -5.20
C ILE A 96 -9.96 -3.69 -4.55
N MET A 97 -11.12 -4.32 -4.44
CA MET A 97 -11.28 -5.65 -3.86
C MET A 97 -12.12 -6.56 -4.74
N THR A 98 -11.99 -7.86 -4.54
CA THR A 98 -12.82 -8.90 -5.16
C THR A 98 -12.97 -10.06 -4.18
N ASP A 99 -13.73 -11.08 -4.56
CA ASP A 99 -13.93 -12.28 -3.74
C ASP A 99 -12.61 -12.93 -3.37
N ASP A 100 -12.60 -13.61 -2.23
CA ASP A 100 -11.44 -14.37 -1.78
C ASP A 100 -10.96 -15.36 -2.85
N GLN A 101 -9.65 -15.60 -2.88
CA GLN A 101 -8.95 -16.46 -3.85
C GLN A 101 -8.89 -15.93 -5.30
N LYS A 102 -9.63 -14.87 -5.65
CA LYS A 102 -9.48 -14.21 -6.95
C LYS A 102 -8.30 -13.24 -6.96
N LYS A 103 -7.83 -12.93 -8.16
CA LYS A 103 -6.75 -11.97 -8.42
C LYS A 103 -7.27 -10.90 -9.39
N ILE A 104 -6.79 -9.68 -9.22
CA ILE A 104 -7.20 -8.49 -9.96
C ILE A 104 -6.13 -8.20 -11.01
N ASN A 105 -6.57 -8.07 -12.26
CA ASN A 105 -5.73 -7.55 -13.33
C ASN A 105 -5.86 -6.03 -13.38
N ILE A 106 -4.75 -5.33 -13.36
CA ILE A 106 -4.67 -3.86 -13.40
C ILE A 106 -3.91 -3.51 -14.66
N THR A 107 -4.45 -2.60 -15.46
CA THR A 107 -3.69 -1.97 -16.53
C THR A 107 -3.54 -0.49 -16.20
N VAL A 108 -2.34 0.05 -16.35
CA VAL A 108 -2.09 1.48 -16.26
C VAL A 108 -1.92 1.97 -17.68
N HIS A 109 -2.80 2.86 -18.11
CA HIS A 109 -2.72 3.48 -19.43
C HIS A 109 -1.82 4.71 -19.43
N PHE A 110 -1.91 5.52 -18.36
CA PHE A 110 -1.17 6.75 -18.25
C PHE A 110 -0.86 7.10 -16.80
N SER A 111 0.37 7.48 -16.51
CA SER A 111 0.78 8.10 -15.26
C SER A 111 1.65 9.30 -15.54
N ASN A 112 1.42 10.41 -14.83
CA ASN A 112 2.36 11.52 -14.83
C ASN A 112 2.49 12.11 -13.42
N THR A 113 3.71 12.06 -12.88
CA THR A 113 4.08 12.58 -11.56
C THR A 113 5.39 13.36 -11.64
N PRO A 114 5.68 14.23 -10.66
CA PRO A 114 6.99 14.86 -10.56
C PRO A 114 8.11 13.81 -10.57
N THR A 115 9.21 14.14 -11.24
CA THR A 115 10.40 13.30 -11.23
C THR A 115 11.46 13.96 -10.35
N ARG A 116 12.18 13.14 -9.57
CA ARG A 116 13.40 13.50 -8.83
C ARG A 116 14.49 12.50 -9.17
N SER A 117 15.70 12.70 -8.63
CA SER A 117 16.81 11.76 -8.79
C SER A 117 16.49 10.35 -8.28
N ILE A 118 15.60 10.22 -7.29
CA ILE A 118 15.16 8.96 -6.72
C ILE A 118 13.64 8.92 -6.71
N CYS A 119 13.05 7.83 -7.20
CA CYS A 119 11.61 7.59 -7.13
C CYS A 119 11.24 6.95 -5.79
N THR A 120 10.60 7.74 -4.91
CA THR A 120 10.20 7.32 -3.57
C THR A 120 8.67 7.29 -3.43
N GLU A 121 8.18 6.62 -2.38
CA GLU A 121 6.72 6.46 -2.17
C GLU A 121 6.00 7.81 -2.02
N ASP A 122 6.64 8.84 -1.48
CA ASP A 122 6.05 10.16 -1.23
C ASP A 122 5.85 11.02 -2.49
N ILE A 123 6.53 10.71 -3.59
CA ILE A 123 6.43 11.46 -4.86
C ILE A 123 5.84 10.66 -6.02
N SER A 124 5.53 9.39 -5.81
CA SER A 124 5.07 8.48 -6.86
C SER A 124 3.60 8.14 -6.73
N ASN A 125 3.01 7.79 -7.87
CA ASN A 125 1.80 6.98 -7.86
C ASN A 125 2.21 5.54 -7.58
N GLN A 126 1.56 4.92 -6.61
CA GLN A 126 1.95 3.60 -6.13
C GLN A 126 0.83 2.59 -6.30
N ILE A 127 1.16 1.38 -6.74
CA ILE A 127 0.22 0.26 -6.85
C ILE A 127 0.71 -0.86 -5.95
N LYS A 128 0.03 -1.10 -4.83
CA LYS A 128 0.29 -2.20 -3.88
C LYS A 128 -0.51 -3.45 -4.27
N TYR A 129 0.00 -4.17 -5.26
CA TYR A 129 -0.61 -5.38 -5.82
C TYR A 129 -0.12 -6.70 -5.18
N GLY A 130 1.01 -6.67 -4.46
CA GLY A 130 1.61 -7.84 -3.81
C GLY A 130 0.81 -8.33 -2.60
N LYS A 131 1.06 -9.57 -2.16
CA LYS A 131 0.35 -10.20 -1.04
C LYS A 131 0.71 -9.54 0.29
N ASP A 132 2.00 -9.26 0.49
CA ASP A 132 2.48 -8.49 1.64
C ASP A 132 2.32 -6.99 1.36
N LYS A 133 1.33 -6.36 1.99
CA LYS A 133 1.07 -4.91 1.84
C LYS A 133 2.11 -4.03 2.54
N GLY A 134 2.99 -4.63 3.34
CA GLY A 134 4.20 -4.00 3.89
C GLY A 134 5.27 -3.75 2.84
N ASN A 135 5.30 -4.53 1.74
CA ASN A 135 6.22 -4.27 0.64
C ASN A 135 5.86 -2.97 -0.11
N THR A 136 6.89 -2.31 -0.62
CA THR A 136 6.74 -1.24 -1.60
C THR A 136 6.11 -1.83 -2.86
N GLY A 137 5.00 -1.22 -3.30
CA GLY A 137 4.34 -1.55 -4.57
C GLY A 137 5.11 -1.02 -5.80
N LEU A 138 4.50 -1.11 -6.98
CA LEU A 138 5.05 -0.47 -8.17
C LEU A 138 4.97 1.04 -8.02
N LEU A 139 6.11 1.73 -8.07
CA LEU A 139 6.20 3.20 -8.04
C LEU A 139 6.29 3.73 -9.47
N LEU A 140 5.41 4.67 -9.80
CA LEU A 140 5.35 5.33 -11.10
C LEU A 140 5.73 6.81 -10.92
N CYS A 141 7.00 7.12 -11.24
CA CYS A 141 7.54 8.49 -11.31
C CYS A 141 7.69 8.97 -12.75
N GLY A 142 7.39 10.24 -13.01
CA GLY A 142 7.52 10.81 -14.34
C GLY A 142 6.41 10.38 -15.29
N LEU A 143 6.67 10.57 -16.58
CA LEU A 143 5.72 10.28 -17.65
C LEU A 143 5.77 8.80 -18.05
N HIS A 144 4.67 8.09 -17.81
CA HIS A 144 4.41 6.74 -18.33
C HIS A 144 3.18 6.80 -19.23
N ASN A 145 3.37 6.64 -20.54
CA ASN A 145 2.31 6.64 -21.56
C ASN A 145 2.21 5.31 -22.31
N LYS A 146 2.92 4.28 -21.84
CA LYS A 146 2.84 2.90 -22.35
C LYS A 146 1.99 2.07 -21.40
N LYS A 147 1.24 1.11 -21.95
CA LYS A 147 0.42 0.21 -21.15
C LYS A 147 1.31 -0.64 -20.23
N ILE A 148 1.03 -0.60 -18.93
CA ILE A 148 1.65 -1.47 -17.94
C ILE A 148 0.56 -2.38 -17.39
N SER A 149 0.69 -3.68 -17.59
CA SER A 149 -0.27 -4.66 -17.07
C SER A 149 0.32 -5.44 -15.90
N LEU A 150 -0.45 -5.56 -14.82
CA LEU A 150 -0.07 -6.19 -13.56
C LEU A 150 -1.19 -7.13 -13.14
N LYS A 151 -0.82 -8.26 -12.53
CA LYS A 151 -1.76 -9.16 -11.85
C LYS A 151 -1.46 -9.14 -10.37
N SER A 152 -2.47 -8.90 -9.55
CA SER A 152 -2.30 -8.91 -8.09
C SER A 152 -1.99 -10.31 -7.57
N GLU A 153 -1.34 -10.36 -6.42
CA GLU A 153 -1.05 -11.61 -5.71
C GLU A 153 -2.15 -11.96 -4.69
N SER A 154 -3.05 -11.02 -4.40
CA SER A 154 -4.18 -11.14 -3.47
C SER A 154 -5.49 -10.63 -4.10
N ASN A 155 -6.61 -10.85 -3.42
CA ASN A 155 -7.93 -10.34 -3.82
C ASN A 155 -8.15 -8.84 -3.57
N SER A 156 -7.14 -8.12 -3.09
CA SER A 156 -7.18 -6.68 -2.92
C SER A 156 -5.93 -5.98 -3.45
N VAL A 157 -6.14 -4.74 -3.87
CA VAL A 157 -5.13 -3.82 -4.41
C VAL A 157 -5.37 -2.45 -3.78
N LEU A 158 -4.30 -1.82 -3.31
CA LEU A 158 -4.34 -0.41 -2.92
C LEU A 158 -3.55 0.39 -3.94
N ILE A 159 -4.22 1.34 -4.57
CA ILE A 159 -3.63 2.34 -5.44
C ILE A 159 -3.51 3.65 -4.64
N ILE A 160 -2.36 4.28 -4.70
CA ILE A 160 -2.12 5.58 -4.09
C ILE A 160 -1.79 6.56 -5.20
N TYR A 161 -2.75 7.43 -5.51
CA TYR A 161 -2.59 8.52 -6.45
C TYR A 161 -2.06 9.75 -5.72
N ARG A 162 -0.98 10.36 -6.20
CA ARG A 162 -0.38 11.60 -5.74
C ARG A 162 -0.22 12.55 -6.92
N GLY A 163 -1.24 13.38 -7.14
CA GLY A 163 -1.20 14.41 -8.16
C GLY A 163 -0.49 15.67 -7.65
N SER A 164 0.44 16.21 -8.43
CA SER A 164 1.02 17.55 -8.21
C SER A 164 0.42 18.62 -9.12
N SER A 165 -0.02 18.21 -10.32
CA SER A 165 -0.69 19.03 -11.36
C SER A 165 -1.13 18.20 -12.59
N SER A 166 -1.00 16.87 -12.55
CA SER A 166 -1.01 15.98 -13.73
C SER A 166 -1.96 14.79 -13.59
N LYS A 167 -2.35 14.21 -14.75
CA LYS A 167 -3.37 13.15 -14.89
C LYS A 167 -2.82 11.74 -14.61
N PHE A 168 -3.69 10.84 -14.17
CA PHE A 168 -3.44 9.41 -14.00
C PHE A 168 -4.67 8.60 -14.43
N ILE A 169 -4.47 7.59 -15.28
CA ILE A 169 -5.53 6.83 -15.93
C ILE A 169 -5.22 5.33 -15.83
N PHE A 170 -6.15 4.60 -15.23
CA PHE A 170 -6.22 3.14 -15.18
C PHE A 170 -7.20 2.61 -16.22
#